data_AF-A0A2I0ICH2-F1
#
_entry.id   AF-A0A2I0ICH2-F1
#
_cell.length_a   1.000
_cell.length_b   1.000
_cell.length_c   1.000
_cell.angle_alpha   90.00
_cell.angle_beta   90.00
_cell.angle_gamma   90.00
#
_symmetry.space_group_name_H-M   'P 1'
#
loop_
_entity.id
_entity.type
_entity.pdbx_description
1 polymer ?
#
loop_
_entity_poly.entity_id
_entity_poly.type
_entity_poly.pdbx_seq_one_letter_code
_entity_poly.pdbx_strand_id
1 'polypeptide(L)'
;MDSPEDGVKPMPLEAAEKLILRWDSTASEDAREKMIFDSDRGEIDRYLLAVDEIRRSMSRASLSDDDPRASSTIQIAMARLEDEEEAESSARRSCSGGSISYRSTSSIREIDLVPPEAISDLRSVADRMISSGYMRECVQVYGSVRKSAVDANFRRLGVEKLSIGDVQRLEWDALEAKIR
;
A
#
# COMPACT_ATOMS: atom_id res chain seq x y z
N MET A 1 -16.12 14.78 41.73
CA MET A 1 -15.01 14.89 40.77
C MET A 1 -15.34 13.89 39.68
N ASP A 2 -16.15 14.33 38.73
CA ASP A 2 -16.55 13.55 37.56
C ASP A 2 -15.34 13.36 36.66
N SER A 3 -15.02 12.11 36.35
CA SER A 3 -14.17 11.75 35.22
C SER A 3 -15.00 11.91 33.94
N PRO A 4 -14.53 12.59 32.88
CA PRO A 4 -15.22 12.57 31.62
C PRO A 4 -15.01 11.20 30.98
N GLU A 5 -16.08 10.42 30.87
CA GLU A 5 -16.16 9.30 29.94
C GLU A 5 -16.02 9.88 28.52
N ASP A 6 -14.81 9.84 27.98
CA ASP A 6 -14.56 10.07 26.55
C ASP A 6 -15.07 8.83 25.79
N GLY A 7 -16.39 8.74 25.73
CA GLY A 7 -17.13 7.73 25.01
C GLY A 7 -17.00 7.98 23.52
N VAL A 8 -15.96 7.43 22.90
CA VAL A 8 -15.93 7.17 21.47
C VAL A 8 -17.13 6.25 21.18
N LYS A 9 -18.27 6.86 20.80
CA LYS A 9 -19.46 6.10 20.42
C LYS A 9 -19.05 5.18 19.27
N PRO A 10 -19.27 3.86 19.38
CA PRO A 10 -18.96 2.94 18.30
C PRO A 10 -19.70 3.39 17.05
N MET A 11 -19.00 3.47 15.92
CA MET A 11 -19.58 3.83 14.64
C MET A 11 -20.70 2.83 14.32
N PRO A 12 -21.93 3.28 14.03
CA PRO A 12 -22.99 2.36 13.65
C PRO A 12 -22.64 1.71 12.30
N LEU A 13 -22.97 0.42 12.14
CA LEU A 13 -22.65 -0.37 10.94
C LEU A 13 -23.07 0.34 9.64
N GLU A 14 -24.25 0.95 9.62
CA GLU A 14 -24.78 1.70 8.48
C GLU A 14 -23.93 2.93 8.12
N ALA A 15 -23.27 3.55 9.10
CA ALA A 15 -22.35 4.65 8.84
C ALA A 15 -21.00 4.13 8.32
N ALA A 16 -20.54 2.98 8.82
CA ALA A 16 -19.33 2.32 8.30
C ALA A 16 -19.51 1.90 6.83
N GLU A 17 -20.64 1.30 6.49
CA GLU A 17 -20.97 0.91 5.11
C GLU A 17 -21.01 2.11 4.17
N LYS A 18 -21.70 3.19 4.56
CA LYS A 18 -21.75 4.42 3.77
C LYS A 18 -20.37 5.04 3.57
N LEU A 19 -19.51 4.97 4.59
CA LEU A 19 -18.17 5.51 4.53
C LEU A 19 -17.32 4.70 3.54
N ILE A 20 -17.39 3.37 3.55
CA ILE A 20 -16.66 2.53 2.59
C ILE A 20 -17.19 2.70 1.18
N LEU A 21 -18.52 2.69 0.99
CA LEU A 21 -19.14 2.86 -0.33
C LEU A 21 -18.83 4.22 -0.97
N ARG A 22 -18.57 5.25 -0.16
CA ARG A 22 -18.11 6.56 -0.66
C ARG A 22 -16.78 6.46 -1.43
N TRP A 23 -15.95 5.51 -1.06
CA TRP A 23 -14.64 5.27 -1.65
C TRP A 23 -14.63 4.09 -2.63
N ASP A 24 -15.81 3.60 -3.02
CA ASP A 24 -15.93 2.59 -4.06
C ASP A 24 -15.52 3.18 -5.42
N SER A 25 -14.38 2.73 -5.94
CA SER A 25 -13.84 3.09 -7.26
C SER A 25 -14.82 2.81 -8.42
N THR A 26 -15.87 2.02 -8.21
CA THR A 26 -16.91 1.74 -9.22
C THR A 26 -18.12 2.66 -9.15
N ALA A 27 -18.27 3.43 -8.07
CA ALA A 27 -19.44 4.26 -7.81
C ALA A 27 -19.35 5.68 -8.40
N SER A 28 -18.14 6.23 -8.58
CA SER A 28 -17.94 7.58 -9.14
C SER A 28 -16.53 7.78 -9.69
N GLU A 29 -16.39 8.57 -10.76
CA GLU A 29 -15.07 9.01 -11.30
C GLU A 29 -14.31 9.89 -10.29
N ASP A 30 -15.01 10.72 -9.49
CA ASP A 30 -14.38 11.53 -8.42
C ASP A 30 -13.74 10.64 -7.32
N ALA A 31 -14.32 9.47 -7.05
CA ALA A 31 -13.80 8.51 -6.08
C ALA A 31 -12.56 7.76 -6.63
N ARG A 32 -12.43 7.65 -7.95
CA ARG A 32 -11.25 7.07 -8.60
C ARG A 32 -10.05 7.99 -8.50
N GLU A 33 -10.27 9.30 -8.62
CA GLU A 33 -9.19 10.30 -8.63
C GLU A 33 -8.72 10.69 -7.21
N LYS A 34 -9.61 10.63 -6.20
CA LYS A 34 -9.27 11.00 -4.82
C LYS A 34 -8.70 9.81 -4.03
N MET A 35 -7.44 9.88 -3.62
CA MET A 35 -6.78 8.87 -2.78
C MET A 35 -7.13 9.04 -1.29
N ILE A 36 -7.44 7.94 -0.60
CA ILE A 36 -7.67 7.88 0.86
C ILE A 36 -6.43 8.33 1.62
N PHE A 37 -5.23 7.98 1.14
CA PHE A 37 -3.97 8.34 1.82
C PHE A 37 -3.46 9.74 1.47
N ASP A 38 -4.14 10.44 0.55
CA ASP A 38 -3.92 11.87 0.28
C ASP A 38 -4.86 12.77 1.13
N SER A 39 -5.78 12.16 1.88
CA SER A 39 -6.67 12.83 2.84
C SER A 39 -6.02 13.04 4.22
N ASP A 40 -6.70 13.77 5.11
CA ASP A 40 -6.19 13.97 6.48
C ASP A 40 -6.17 12.66 7.30
N ARG A 41 -5.27 12.59 8.29
CA ARG A 41 -5.16 11.43 9.20
C ARG A 41 -6.50 11.05 9.84
N GLY A 42 -7.36 12.03 10.15
CA GLY A 42 -8.68 11.75 10.71
C GLY A 42 -9.63 11.08 9.72
N GLU A 43 -9.51 11.32 8.41
CA GLU A 43 -10.25 10.59 7.38
C GLU A 43 -9.75 9.17 7.19
N ILE A 44 -8.42 8.98 7.22
CA ILE A 44 -7.77 7.66 7.16
C ILE A 44 -8.22 6.82 8.36
N ASP A 45 -8.11 7.35 9.57
CA ASP A 45 -8.50 6.65 10.79
C ASP A 45 -10.00 6.29 10.78
N ARG A 46 -10.86 7.19 10.30
CA ARG A 46 -12.30 6.92 10.16
C ARG A 46 -12.59 5.80 9.16
N TYR A 47 -11.85 5.73 8.06
CA TYR A 47 -11.96 4.64 7.10
C TYR A 47 -11.51 3.31 7.68
N LEU A 48 -10.36 3.30 8.37
CA LEU A 48 -9.83 2.11 9.02
C LEU A 48 -10.75 1.61 10.15
N LEU A 49 -11.36 2.52 10.92
CA LEU A 49 -12.39 2.18 11.91
C LEU A 49 -13.64 1.59 11.27
N ALA A 50 -14.06 2.09 10.11
CA ALA A 50 -15.19 1.52 9.37
C ALA A 50 -14.89 0.08 8.92
N VAL A 51 -13.67 -0.18 8.41
CA VAL A 51 -13.21 -1.54 8.05
C VAL A 51 -13.23 -2.47 9.26
N ASP A 52 -12.69 -2.02 10.40
CA ASP A 52 -12.67 -2.83 11.62
C ASP A 52 -14.08 -3.10 12.16
N GLU A 53 -15.01 -2.15 12.06
CA GLU A 53 -16.41 -2.34 12.47
C GLU A 53 -17.13 -3.35 11.57
N ILE A 54 -16.96 -3.29 10.24
CA ILE A 54 -17.55 -4.27 9.32
C ILE A 54 -16.99 -5.67 9.57
N ARG A 55 -15.68 -5.78 9.78
CA ARG A 55 -15.02 -7.06 10.15
C ARG A 55 -15.55 -7.61 11.47
N ARG A 56 -15.69 -6.74 12.48
CA ARG A 56 -16.24 -7.11 13.79
C ARG A 56 -17.69 -7.55 13.66
N SER A 57 -18.48 -6.88 12.84
CA SER A 57 -19.87 -7.27 12.54
C SER A 57 -19.94 -8.64 11.90
N MET A 58 -19.14 -8.91 10.85
CA MET A 58 -19.07 -10.24 10.21
C MET A 58 -18.66 -11.34 11.19
N SER A 59 -17.71 -11.05 12.08
CA SER A 59 -17.25 -11.99 13.12
C SER A 59 -18.33 -12.26 14.18
N ARG A 60 -19.23 -11.30 14.43
CA ARG A 60 -20.40 -11.46 15.31
C ARG A 60 -21.55 -12.18 14.63
N ALA A 61 -21.70 -11.99 13.31
CA ALA A 61 -22.68 -12.65 12.45
C ALA A 61 -22.30 -14.11 12.14
N SER A 62 -21.10 -14.58 12.46
CA SER A 62 -20.75 -16.01 12.37
C SER A 62 -21.60 -16.92 13.32
N LEU A 63 -22.50 -16.33 14.13
CA LEU A 63 -23.52 -17.01 14.93
C LEU A 63 -24.97 -16.78 14.44
N SER A 64 -25.18 -16.04 13.34
CA SER A 64 -26.51 -15.68 12.80
C SER A 64 -26.40 -15.22 11.33
N ASP A 65 -27.07 -15.95 10.41
CA ASP A 65 -27.32 -15.64 8.99
C ASP A 65 -26.29 -14.74 8.27
N ASP A 66 -25.51 -15.34 7.36
CA ASP A 66 -24.55 -14.64 6.49
C ASP A 66 -25.20 -13.41 5.84
N ASP A 67 -24.79 -12.19 6.25
CA ASP A 67 -25.22 -10.96 5.59
C ASP A 67 -24.36 -10.73 4.33
N PRO A 68 -24.90 -10.93 3.11
CA PRO A 68 -24.15 -10.75 1.87
C PRO A 68 -23.69 -9.30 1.66
N ARG A 69 -24.30 -8.32 2.35
CA ARG A 69 -23.95 -6.90 2.22
C ARG A 69 -22.65 -6.56 2.92
N ALA A 70 -22.42 -7.10 4.12
CA ALA A 70 -21.17 -6.94 4.84
C ALA A 70 -19.99 -7.57 4.08
N SER A 71 -20.21 -8.74 3.46
CA SER A 71 -19.24 -9.44 2.62
C SER A 71 -18.89 -8.65 1.35
N SER A 72 -19.88 -8.07 0.67
CA SER A 72 -19.61 -7.19 -0.48
C SER A 72 -18.88 -5.92 -0.08
N THR A 73 -19.20 -5.35 1.09
CA THR A 73 -18.60 -4.08 1.53
C THR A 73 -17.14 -4.26 1.95
N ILE A 74 -16.77 -5.37 2.59
CA ILE A 74 -15.36 -5.66 2.87
C ILE A 74 -14.56 -5.86 1.57
N GLN A 75 -15.13 -6.53 0.55
CA GLN A 75 -14.45 -6.71 -0.73
C GLN A 75 -14.14 -5.37 -1.41
N ILE A 76 -15.09 -4.44 -1.39
CA ILE A 76 -14.90 -3.06 -1.89
C ILE A 76 -13.79 -2.36 -1.12
N ALA A 77 -13.80 -2.46 0.22
CA ALA A 77 -12.80 -1.81 1.06
C ALA A 77 -11.38 -2.32 0.77
N MET A 78 -11.26 -3.63 0.58
CA MET A 78 -10.00 -4.31 0.30
C MET A 78 -9.47 -3.97 -1.09
N ALA A 79 -10.32 -4.01 -2.12
CA ALA A 79 -9.96 -3.57 -3.46
C ALA A 79 -9.45 -2.11 -3.46
N ARG A 80 -10.08 -1.23 -2.67
CA ARG A 80 -9.64 0.16 -2.58
C ARG A 80 -8.30 0.32 -1.88
N LEU A 81 -8.02 -0.46 -0.83
CA LEU A 81 -6.70 -0.45 -0.18
C LEU A 81 -5.59 -0.91 -1.12
N GLU A 82 -5.88 -1.81 -2.05
CA GLU A 82 -4.95 -2.24 -3.10
C GLU A 82 -4.66 -1.12 -4.11
N ASP A 83 -5.68 -0.38 -4.56
CA ASP A 83 -5.54 0.76 -5.49
C ASP A 83 -4.62 1.86 -4.90
N GLU A 84 -4.68 2.11 -3.60
CA GLU A 84 -3.92 3.17 -2.91
C GLU A 84 -2.41 2.88 -2.89
N GLU A 85 -2.00 1.66 -2.56
CA GLU A 85 -0.58 1.28 -2.57
C GLU A 85 0.00 1.37 -4.00
N GLU A 86 -0.79 1.05 -5.04
CA GLU A 86 -0.35 1.18 -6.44
C GLU A 86 -0.19 2.66 -6.86
N ALA A 87 -1.05 3.54 -6.38
CA ALA A 87 -1.07 4.93 -6.81
C ALA A 87 0.03 5.80 -6.17
N GLU A 88 0.39 5.56 -4.90
CA GLU A 88 1.55 6.19 -4.23
C GLU A 88 2.88 5.93 -4.98
N SER A 89 2.98 4.77 -5.63
CA SER A 89 4.13 4.39 -6.48
C SER A 89 4.24 5.24 -7.76
N SER A 90 3.10 5.61 -8.36
CA SER A 90 3.07 6.34 -9.63
C SER A 90 3.47 7.81 -9.47
N ALA A 91 3.11 8.44 -8.34
CA ALA A 91 3.51 9.82 -8.02
C ALA A 91 5.03 9.98 -7.82
N ARG A 92 5.70 8.93 -7.35
CA ARG A 92 7.16 8.90 -7.10
C ARG A 92 8.01 8.77 -8.36
N ARG A 93 7.41 8.62 -9.54
CA ARG A 93 8.13 8.70 -10.84
C ARG A 93 8.58 10.12 -11.18
N SER A 94 8.08 11.14 -10.48
CA SER A 94 8.26 12.55 -10.83
C SER A 94 9.30 13.30 -9.99
N CYS A 95 9.89 12.70 -8.94
CA CYS A 95 10.96 13.37 -8.20
C CYS A 95 12.29 13.29 -8.97
N SER A 96 12.60 14.43 -9.56
CA SER A 96 13.71 14.72 -10.44
C SER A 96 14.97 15.05 -9.63
N GLY A 97 16.14 14.65 -10.17
CA GLY A 97 17.29 15.57 -10.18
C GLY A 97 18.24 15.62 -8.98
N GLY A 98 18.24 14.65 -8.07
CA GLY A 98 19.34 14.51 -7.10
C GLY A 98 20.54 13.78 -7.69
N SER A 99 21.53 14.51 -8.20
CA SER A 99 22.82 13.95 -8.66
C SER A 99 23.54 13.26 -7.49
N ILE A 100 23.30 11.95 -7.32
CA ILE A 100 23.98 11.12 -6.32
C ILE A 100 25.25 10.59 -6.96
N SER A 101 26.38 11.19 -6.58
CA SER A 101 27.72 10.70 -6.88
C SER A 101 27.93 9.36 -6.16
N TYR A 102 27.81 8.26 -6.89
CA TYR A 102 28.18 6.92 -6.43
C TYR A 102 29.69 6.68 -6.58
N ARG A 103 30.53 7.58 -6.08
CA ARG A 103 31.98 7.34 -5.99
C ARG A 103 32.46 7.50 -4.56
N SER A 104 32.00 6.64 -3.66
CA SER A 104 32.73 6.23 -2.44
C SER A 104 31.93 5.20 -1.65
N THR A 105 32.50 4.02 -1.44
CA THR A 105 31.95 2.94 -0.59
C THR A 105 32.10 3.21 0.92
N SER A 106 32.52 4.41 1.32
CA SER A 106 32.77 4.78 2.72
C SER A 106 31.56 5.37 3.46
N SER A 107 30.41 5.55 2.79
CA SER A 107 29.20 6.04 3.43
C SER A 107 27.98 5.40 2.78
N ILE A 108 27.62 4.19 3.22
CA ILE A 108 26.28 3.64 2.96
C ILE A 108 25.32 4.50 3.78
N ARG A 109 24.81 5.57 3.16
CA ARG A 109 23.71 6.34 3.74
C ARG A 109 22.46 5.50 3.58
N GLU A 110 21.73 5.27 4.67
CA GLU A 110 20.38 4.73 4.63
C GLU A 110 19.57 5.61 3.65
N ILE A 111 19.15 5.01 2.53
CA ILE A 111 18.20 5.67 1.66
C ILE A 111 16.85 5.45 2.34
N ASP A 112 16.41 6.46 3.08
CA ASP A 112 15.10 6.42 3.71
C ASP A 112 14.03 6.58 2.62
N LEU A 113 13.62 5.46 2.04
CA LEU A 113 12.68 5.41 0.93
C LEU A 113 11.25 5.74 1.38
N VAL A 114 10.94 5.70 2.68
CA VAL A 114 9.57 5.86 3.21
C VAL A 114 9.63 6.57 4.56
N PRO A 115 8.95 7.73 4.74
CA PRO A 115 8.95 8.43 6.02
C PRO A 115 8.38 7.54 7.13
N PRO A 116 8.88 7.66 8.38
CA PRO A 116 8.49 6.78 9.48
C PRO A 116 6.99 6.81 9.79
N GLU A 117 6.32 7.93 9.52
CA GLU A 117 4.88 8.07 9.68
C GLU A 117 4.12 7.15 8.69
N ALA A 118 4.54 7.12 7.43
CA ALA A 118 3.93 6.25 6.41
C ALA A 118 4.15 4.76 6.71
N ILE A 119 5.25 4.40 7.37
CA ILE A 119 5.50 3.02 7.82
C ILE A 119 4.44 2.55 8.83
N SER A 120 4.03 3.44 9.74
CA SER A 120 2.99 3.14 10.73
C SER A 120 1.63 2.91 10.06
N ASP A 121 1.29 3.74 9.07
CA ASP A 121 0.02 3.66 8.35
C ASP A 121 -0.03 2.40 7.48
N LEU A 122 1.04 2.12 6.71
CA LEU A 122 1.17 0.90 5.90
C LEU A 122 1.10 -0.37 6.73
N ARG A 123 1.73 -0.39 7.92
CA ARG A 123 1.62 -1.51 8.85
C ARG A 123 0.18 -1.73 9.32
N SER A 124 -0.51 -0.64 9.64
CA SER A 124 -1.90 -0.67 10.08
C SER A 124 -2.86 -1.15 8.99
N VAL A 125 -2.55 -0.86 7.72
CA VAL A 125 -3.26 -1.42 6.56
C VAL A 125 -2.97 -2.91 6.42
N ALA A 126 -1.68 -3.29 6.35
CA ALA A 126 -1.25 -4.67 6.16
C ALA A 126 -1.82 -5.60 7.23
N ASP A 127 -1.79 -5.20 8.51
CA ASP A 127 -2.35 -5.98 9.61
C ASP A 127 -3.86 -6.24 9.44
N ARG A 128 -4.62 -5.27 8.92
CA ARG A 128 -6.06 -5.42 8.61
C ARG A 128 -6.31 -6.30 7.40
N MET A 129 -5.49 -6.16 6.35
CA MET A 129 -5.59 -7.00 5.16
C MET A 129 -5.35 -8.48 5.51
N ILE A 130 -4.26 -8.75 6.24
CA ILE A 130 -3.88 -10.10 6.69
C ILE A 130 -4.96 -10.69 7.59
N SER A 131 -5.45 -9.90 8.55
CA SER A 131 -6.48 -10.36 9.48
C SER A 131 -7.87 -10.54 8.84
N SER A 132 -8.04 -10.15 7.58
CA SER A 132 -9.24 -10.38 6.78
C SER A 132 -9.09 -11.52 5.76
N GLY A 133 -7.93 -12.19 5.73
CA GLY A 133 -7.65 -13.30 4.81
C GLY A 133 -6.99 -12.91 3.48
N TYR A 134 -6.65 -11.64 3.28
CA TYR A 134 -6.08 -11.10 2.03
C TYR A 134 -4.54 -11.00 2.08
N MET A 135 -3.88 -11.97 2.72
CA MET A 135 -2.42 -11.95 2.86
C MET A 135 -1.70 -11.98 1.51
N ARG A 136 -2.21 -12.77 0.57
CA ARG A 136 -1.56 -12.98 -0.74
C ARG A 136 -1.62 -11.71 -1.58
N GLU A 137 -2.75 -11.03 -1.54
CA GLU A 137 -3.04 -9.76 -2.20
C GLU A 137 -2.15 -8.66 -1.60
N CYS A 138 -2.09 -8.56 -0.26
CA CYS A 138 -1.16 -7.66 0.43
C CYS A 138 0.31 -7.87 0.01
N VAL A 139 0.79 -9.12 -0.07
CA VAL A 139 2.15 -9.43 -0.54
C VAL A 139 2.34 -9.06 -2.01
N GLN A 140 1.34 -9.27 -2.85
CA GLN A 140 1.39 -8.96 -4.27
C GLN A 140 1.51 -7.46 -4.51
N VAL A 141 0.73 -6.64 -3.79
CA VAL A 141 0.75 -5.18 -3.94
C VAL A 141 2.06 -4.60 -3.39
N TYR A 142 2.48 -4.99 -2.18
CA TYR A 142 3.80 -4.60 -1.67
C TYR A 142 4.94 -4.99 -2.64
N GLY A 143 4.87 -6.21 -3.16
CA GLY A 143 5.84 -6.74 -4.10
C GLY A 143 5.89 -5.96 -5.42
N SER A 144 4.74 -5.59 -5.99
CA SER A 144 4.66 -4.82 -7.24
C SER A 144 5.23 -3.41 -7.07
N VAL A 145 4.87 -2.73 -5.98
CA VAL A 145 5.32 -1.37 -5.64
C VAL A 145 6.83 -1.35 -5.41
N ARG A 146 7.33 -2.21 -4.50
CA ARG A 146 8.75 -2.21 -4.11
C ARG A 146 9.66 -2.68 -5.24
N LYS A 147 9.19 -3.60 -6.09
CA LYS A 147 9.95 -4.04 -7.26
C LYS A 147 10.30 -2.88 -8.17
N SER A 148 9.35 -1.98 -8.46
CA SER A 148 9.61 -0.85 -9.35
C SER A 148 10.67 0.12 -8.78
N ALA A 149 10.62 0.39 -7.48
CA ALA A 149 11.59 1.22 -6.77
C ALA A 149 12.98 0.57 -6.73
N VAL A 150 13.05 -0.74 -6.46
CA VAL A 150 14.29 -1.50 -6.46
C VAL A 150 14.91 -1.57 -7.86
N ASP A 151 14.10 -1.84 -8.89
CA ASP A 151 14.53 -1.85 -10.30
C ASP A 151 15.05 -0.48 -10.76
N ALA A 152 14.45 0.61 -10.27
CA ALA A 152 14.97 1.96 -10.53
C ALA A 152 16.33 2.20 -9.85
N ASN A 153 16.51 1.74 -8.62
CA ASN A 153 17.80 1.85 -7.92
C ASN A 153 18.89 1.02 -8.58
N PHE A 154 18.60 -0.21 -9.01
CA PHE A 154 19.55 -1.04 -9.76
C PHE A 154 20.01 -0.35 -11.05
N ARG A 155 19.09 0.23 -11.82
CA ARG A 155 19.45 1.00 -13.02
C ARG A 155 20.35 2.20 -12.69
N ARG A 156 20.10 2.92 -11.59
CA ARG A 156 20.95 4.05 -11.15
C ARG A 156 22.36 3.59 -10.75
N LEU A 157 22.50 2.37 -10.24
CA LEU A 157 23.77 1.76 -9.88
C LEU A 157 24.49 1.13 -11.10
N GLY A 158 23.91 1.21 -12.31
CA GLY A 158 24.46 0.58 -13.51
C GLY A 158 24.23 -0.94 -13.58
N VAL A 159 23.39 -1.49 -12.71
CA VAL A 159 23.00 -2.90 -12.73
C VAL A 159 21.95 -3.08 -13.83
N GLU A 160 22.37 -3.73 -14.91
CA GLU A 160 21.52 -4.05 -16.04
C GLU A 160 20.90 -5.44 -15.90
N LYS A 161 19.64 -5.57 -16.30
CA LYS A 161 18.97 -6.85 -16.42
C LYS A 161 19.29 -7.46 -17.78
N LEU A 162 20.25 -8.39 -17.82
CA LEU A 162 20.60 -9.14 -19.03
C LEU A 162 19.81 -10.44 -19.09
N SER A 163 19.22 -10.75 -20.25
CA SER A 163 18.69 -12.08 -20.51
C SER A 163 19.82 -13.05 -20.89
N ILE A 164 19.55 -14.37 -20.81
CA ILE A 164 20.51 -15.39 -21.24
C ILE A 164 20.94 -15.15 -22.70
N GLY A 165 20.00 -14.76 -23.56
CA GLY A 165 20.29 -14.46 -24.96
C GLY A 165 21.08 -13.17 -25.18
N ASP A 166 21.03 -12.21 -24.25
CA ASP A 166 21.90 -11.02 -24.28
C ASP A 166 23.32 -11.40 -23.87
N VAL A 167 23.47 -12.22 -22.82
CA VAL A 167 24.76 -12.71 -22.36
C VAL A 167 25.48 -13.51 -23.44
N GLN A 168 24.77 -14.38 -24.16
CA GLN A 168 25.34 -15.19 -25.24
C GLN A 168 25.78 -14.38 -26.46
N ARG A 169 25.22 -13.17 -26.65
CA ARG A 169 25.57 -12.27 -27.76
C ARG A 169 26.62 -11.23 -27.38
N LEU A 170 27.01 -11.15 -26.10
CA LEU A 170 28.05 -10.24 -25.65
C LEU A 170 29.43 -10.82 -26.01
N GLU A 171 30.29 -9.94 -26.51
CA GLU A 171 31.71 -10.24 -26.68
C GLU A 171 32.38 -10.49 -25.32
N TRP A 172 33.38 -11.37 -25.29
CA TRP A 172 34.05 -11.80 -24.06
C TRP A 172 34.56 -10.62 -23.21
N ASP A 173 35.19 -9.63 -23.84
CA ASP A 173 35.75 -8.47 -23.13
C ASP A 173 34.66 -7.62 -22.43
N ALA A 174 33.50 -7.47 -23.06
CA ALA A 174 32.37 -6.74 -22.49
C ALA A 174 31.69 -7.52 -21.35
N LEU A 175 31.68 -8.85 -21.45
CA LEU A 175 31.18 -9.73 -20.39
C LEU A 175 32.13 -9.73 -19.18
N GLU A 176 33.43 -9.86 -19.41
CA GLU A 176 34.46 -9.84 -18.36
C GLU A 176 34.44 -8.51 -17.59
N ALA A 177 34.31 -7.38 -18.29
CA ALA A 177 34.18 -6.06 -17.67
C ALA A 177 32.90 -5.89 -16.82
N LYS A 178 31.85 -6.68 -17.06
CA LYS A 178 30.61 -6.67 -16.26
C LYS A 178 30.68 -7.58 -15.03
N ILE A 179 31.58 -8.57 -15.03
CA ILE A 179 31.75 -9.53 -13.93
C ILE A 179 32.75 -9.03 -12.88
N ARG A 180 33.77 -8.27 -13.31
CA ARG A 180 34.90 -7.82 -12.51
C ARG A 180 34.65 -6.47 -11.82
#